data_AF-A0A2T2N1Z2-F1
#
_entry.id   AF-A0A2T2N1Z2-F1
#
_cell.length_a   1.000
_cell.length_b   1.000
_cell.length_c   1.000
_cell.angle_alpha   90.00
_cell.angle_beta   90.00
_cell.angle_gamma   90.00
#
_symmetry.space_group_name_H-M   'P 1'
#
loop_
_entity.id
_entity.type
_entity.pdbx_description
1 polymer ?
#
loop_
_entity_poly.entity_id
_entity_poly.type
_entity_poly.pdbx_seq_one_letter_code
_entity_poly.pdbx_strand_id
1 'polypeptide(L)'
;MGFQRRLEHHGIKIVGDYSSARTCSDLKQELKAWFSECKEGDVSLIMLADKDIDTYATIKRIGDFHFGQHTICATKKTLSSKNIDQTYSNLAAKLNMKMGGINYHVSPTKLGAVLGADRKTRTIILGADVTHPGAGSKLGMPSIVCLVGSVDASFMKYLGSMRLQAGGQEHIENCHMESMVEERVRAWKENNQNTFPTSLVFYRDGVSESQFERCLEEETIAIRKGYTKAGGTGDLSITYIVVGKRHNTRFYARRPEDTYTEEKREYRNGSMVKVGTFLNGNLRPGLLVDDVVTLPGYENFYLQSHCAIKGTARSAHYHILTDEMKLGKQNVAELSMLMCYAFGRATTGVSYAAPAYMADRLCEYGRAYLRPWMKDKTRAPLFNNLEKKDTDGNIIKPTKEEILNEKRRVAHEIVRDQDIWGPNYDDKPGKREARLNPWRQNLD
;
A
#
# COMPACT_ATOMS: atom_id res chain seq x y z
N MET A 1 -24.46 18.62 -7.37
CA MET A 1 -24.11 20.04 -7.15
C MET A 1 -22.94 20.29 -6.19
N GLY A 2 -23.04 20.01 -4.87
CA GLY A 2 -21.97 20.35 -3.91
C GLY A 2 -20.59 19.73 -4.21
N PHE A 3 -20.56 18.41 -4.47
CA PHE A 3 -19.33 17.70 -4.79
C PHE A 3 -18.76 18.09 -6.17
N GLN A 4 -19.61 18.28 -7.18
CA GLN A 4 -19.18 18.71 -8.52
C GLN A 4 -18.44 20.05 -8.49
N ARG A 5 -18.99 21.06 -7.79
CA ARG A 5 -18.29 22.34 -7.59
C ARG A 5 -16.94 22.18 -6.90
N ARG A 6 -16.82 21.21 -5.97
CA ARG A 6 -15.55 20.92 -5.32
C ARG A 6 -14.57 20.26 -6.29
N LEU A 7 -15.02 19.35 -7.16
CA LEU A 7 -14.17 18.76 -8.20
C LEU A 7 -13.59 19.84 -9.12
N GLU A 8 -14.43 20.77 -9.59
CA GLU A 8 -14.00 21.90 -10.42
C GLU A 8 -12.98 22.80 -9.71
N HIS A 9 -13.18 23.06 -8.41
CA HIS A 9 -12.21 23.81 -7.60
C HIS A 9 -10.84 23.12 -7.49
N HIS A 10 -10.82 21.79 -7.57
CA HIS A 10 -9.58 20.99 -7.64
C HIS A 10 -9.07 20.83 -9.09
N GLY A 11 -9.63 21.56 -10.06
CA GLY A 11 -9.25 21.50 -11.47
C GLY A 11 -9.74 20.26 -12.22
N ILE A 12 -10.63 19.47 -11.62
CA ILE A 12 -11.17 18.24 -12.22
C ILE A 12 -12.42 18.61 -13.03
N LYS A 13 -12.30 18.59 -14.35
CA LYS A 13 -13.41 18.86 -15.28
C LYS A 13 -14.25 17.59 -15.50
N ILE A 14 -15.56 17.71 -15.29
CA ILE A 14 -16.53 16.64 -15.56
C ILE A 14 -17.07 16.86 -16.97
N VAL A 15 -16.92 15.86 -17.84
CA VAL A 15 -17.35 15.94 -19.26
C VAL A 15 -18.75 15.35 -19.47
N GLY A 16 -19.22 14.52 -18.53
CA GLY A 16 -20.59 14.03 -18.44
C GLY A 16 -20.84 13.44 -17.07
N ASP A 17 -22.07 13.52 -16.58
CA ASP A 17 -22.49 12.88 -15.34
C ASP A 17 -23.69 11.96 -15.58
N TYR A 18 -23.59 10.74 -15.05
CA TYR A 18 -24.72 9.82 -14.97
C TYR A 18 -24.95 9.49 -13.50
N SER A 19 -26.11 9.88 -12.99
CA SER A 19 -26.55 9.53 -11.65
C SER A 19 -27.76 8.61 -11.73
N SER A 20 -27.65 7.44 -11.12
CA SER A 20 -28.81 6.60 -10.86
C SER A 20 -28.81 6.16 -9.39
N ALA A 21 -29.99 6.00 -8.82
CA ALA A 21 -30.20 5.47 -7.49
C ALA A 21 -31.12 4.25 -7.62
N ARG A 22 -30.61 3.07 -7.23
CA ARG A 22 -31.35 1.82 -7.33
C ARG A 22 -31.25 1.07 -6.00
N THR A 23 -32.38 0.59 -5.52
CA THR A 23 -32.45 -0.48 -4.53
C THR A 23 -32.53 -1.80 -5.29
N CYS A 24 -31.68 -2.76 -4.96
CA CYS A 24 -31.60 -4.01 -5.70
C CYS A 24 -31.62 -5.22 -4.75
N SER A 25 -32.25 -6.30 -5.20
CA SER A 25 -32.19 -7.61 -4.53
C SER A 25 -30.89 -8.36 -4.85
N ASP A 26 -30.34 -8.20 -6.07
CA ASP A 26 -29.04 -8.73 -6.49
C ASP A 26 -28.06 -7.61 -6.86
N LEU A 27 -27.18 -7.29 -5.90
CA LEU A 27 -26.13 -6.28 -6.08
C LEU A 27 -25.16 -6.64 -7.22
N LYS A 28 -24.85 -7.94 -7.42
CA LYS A 28 -23.85 -8.34 -8.43
C LYS A 28 -24.37 -8.09 -9.83
N GLN A 29 -25.64 -8.43 -10.08
CA GLN A 29 -26.27 -8.23 -11.39
C GLN A 29 -26.35 -6.75 -11.74
N GLU A 30 -26.80 -5.90 -10.80
CA GLU A 30 -26.87 -4.46 -11.03
C GLU A 30 -25.49 -3.82 -11.26
N LEU A 31 -24.48 -4.21 -10.50
CA LEU A 31 -23.12 -3.69 -10.72
C LEU A 31 -22.57 -4.09 -12.09
N LYS A 32 -22.86 -5.30 -12.57
CA LYS A 32 -22.48 -5.73 -13.92
C LYS A 32 -23.20 -4.92 -14.99
N ALA A 33 -24.50 -4.69 -14.84
CA ALA A 33 -25.26 -3.87 -15.77
C ALA A 33 -24.71 -2.43 -15.80
N TRP A 34 -24.52 -1.81 -14.64
CA TRP A 34 -23.96 -0.47 -14.55
C TRP A 34 -22.58 -0.37 -15.19
N PHE A 35 -21.63 -1.19 -14.74
CA PHE A 35 -20.24 -1.07 -15.23
C PHE A 35 -20.10 -1.44 -16.71
N SER A 36 -21.07 -2.15 -17.30
CA SER A 36 -21.10 -2.39 -18.75
C SER A 36 -21.41 -1.13 -19.57
N GLU A 37 -22.04 -0.12 -18.96
CA GLU A 37 -22.33 1.18 -19.57
C GLU A 37 -21.17 2.18 -19.37
N CYS A 38 -20.24 1.91 -18.46
CA CYS A 38 -19.07 2.76 -18.20
C CYS A 38 -18.01 2.62 -19.30
N LYS A 39 -17.35 3.74 -19.62
CA LYS A 39 -16.23 3.80 -20.54
C LYS A 39 -14.90 3.72 -19.79
N GLU A 40 -13.85 3.35 -20.50
CA GLU A 40 -12.50 3.46 -19.96
C GLU A 40 -12.19 4.91 -19.58
N GLY A 41 -11.68 5.11 -18.35
CA GLY A 41 -11.46 6.43 -17.77
C GLY A 41 -12.65 6.99 -16.99
N ASP A 42 -13.81 6.33 -16.94
CA ASP A 42 -14.87 6.73 -16.03
C ASP A 42 -14.49 6.41 -14.57
N VAL A 43 -15.00 7.22 -13.63
CA VAL A 43 -14.88 6.93 -12.18
C VAL A 43 -16.27 6.91 -11.54
N SER A 44 -16.60 5.81 -10.87
CA SER A 44 -17.88 5.65 -10.19
C SER A 44 -17.76 5.99 -8.71
N LEU A 45 -18.50 7.01 -8.24
CA LEU A 45 -18.71 7.27 -6.81
C LEU A 45 -19.92 6.47 -6.34
N ILE A 46 -19.69 5.44 -5.52
CA ILE A 46 -20.74 4.56 -5.00
C ILE A 46 -21.06 4.94 -3.56
N MET A 47 -22.31 5.33 -3.34
CA MET A 47 -22.82 5.71 -2.02
C MET A 47 -23.35 4.48 -1.29
N LEU A 48 -22.76 4.19 -0.14
CA LEU A 48 -23.16 3.08 0.72
C LEU A 48 -24.02 3.60 1.87
N ALA A 49 -25.07 2.87 2.24
CA ALA A 49 -25.86 3.22 3.43
C ALA A 49 -24.97 3.18 4.68
N ASP A 50 -24.28 2.06 4.87
CA ASP A 50 -23.44 1.79 6.03
C ASP A 50 -22.07 1.24 5.64
N LYS A 51 -21.19 1.12 6.63
CA LYS A 51 -19.89 0.48 6.45
C LYS A 51 -20.10 -1.04 6.44
N ASP A 52 -20.32 -1.60 5.26
CA ASP A 52 -20.37 -3.04 5.04
C ASP A 52 -19.18 -3.51 4.18
N ILE A 53 -18.38 -4.40 4.75
CA ILE A 53 -17.17 -4.91 4.10
C ILE A 53 -17.50 -5.92 2.99
N ASP A 54 -18.63 -6.63 3.08
CA ASP A 54 -19.02 -7.64 2.10
C ASP A 54 -19.54 -6.97 0.81
N THR A 55 -20.37 -5.94 0.96
CA THR A 55 -20.78 -5.06 -0.14
C THR A 55 -19.57 -4.37 -0.77
N TYR A 56 -18.68 -3.80 0.04
CA TYR A 56 -17.45 -3.17 -0.46
C TYR A 56 -16.60 -4.15 -1.28
N ALA A 57 -16.36 -5.35 -0.76
CA ALA A 57 -15.62 -6.39 -1.46
C ALA A 57 -16.28 -6.78 -2.79
N THR A 58 -17.61 -6.89 -2.81
CA THR A 58 -18.37 -7.21 -4.04
C THR A 58 -18.18 -6.14 -5.10
N ILE A 59 -18.31 -4.86 -4.72
CA ILE A 59 -18.08 -3.71 -5.61
C ILE A 59 -16.67 -3.75 -6.20
N LYS A 60 -15.65 -3.92 -5.34
CA LYS A 60 -14.25 -3.92 -5.77
C LYS A 60 -13.95 -5.07 -6.70
N ARG A 61 -14.39 -6.29 -6.36
CA ARG A 61 -14.18 -7.46 -7.21
C ARG A 61 -14.82 -7.28 -8.59
N ILE A 62 -16.08 -6.83 -8.66
CA ILE A 62 -16.75 -6.67 -9.95
C ILE A 62 -16.08 -5.58 -10.78
N GLY A 63 -15.87 -4.40 -10.19
CA GLY A 63 -15.22 -3.27 -10.86
C GLY A 63 -13.81 -3.61 -11.33
N ASP A 64 -12.99 -4.19 -10.45
CA ASP A 64 -11.56 -4.35 -10.71
C ASP A 64 -11.24 -5.60 -11.55
N PHE A 65 -11.96 -6.71 -11.35
CA PHE A 65 -11.68 -7.96 -12.07
C PHE A 65 -12.34 -8.03 -13.44
N HIS A 66 -13.57 -7.54 -13.57
CA HIS A 66 -14.36 -7.79 -14.79
C HIS A 66 -14.43 -6.57 -15.72
N PHE A 67 -14.51 -5.35 -15.18
CA PHE A 67 -14.73 -4.15 -15.99
C PHE A 67 -13.50 -3.24 -16.08
N GLY A 68 -12.61 -3.26 -15.09
CA GLY A 68 -11.49 -2.31 -15.03
C GLY A 68 -11.97 -0.92 -14.65
N GLN A 69 -12.99 -0.84 -13.79
CA GLN A 69 -13.68 0.40 -13.47
C GLN A 69 -13.16 1.01 -12.17
N HIS A 70 -12.68 2.25 -12.23
CA HIS A 70 -12.28 2.97 -11.03
C HIS A 70 -13.49 3.29 -10.15
N THR A 71 -13.50 2.75 -8.93
CA THR A 71 -14.58 2.98 -7.95
C THR A 71 -14.09 3.71 -6.69
N ILE A 72 -14.90 4.65 -6.20
CA ILE A 72 -14.75 5.30 -4.90
C ILE A 72 -16.01 5.02 -4.09
N CYS A 73 -15.88 4.39 -2.92
CA CYS A 73 -17.02 4.14 -2.04
C CYS A 73 -17.05 5.17 -0.90
N ALA A 74 -18.22 5.73 -0.62
CA ALA A 74 -18.42 6.66 0.49
C ALA A 74 -19.72 6.32 1.23
N THR A 75 -19.67 6.28 2.57
CA THR A 75 -20.86 5.97 3.37
C THR A 75 -21.74 7.21 3.55
N LYS A 76 -23.05 6.99 3.77
CA LYS A 76 -24.01 8.04 4.13
C LYS A 76 -23.49 8.90 5.28
N LYS A 77 -23.00 8.25 6.36
CA LYS A 77 -22.40 8.95 7.52
C LYS A 77 -21.27 9.90 7.12
N THR A 78 -20.42 9.51 6.17
CA THR A 78 -19.30 10.34 5.70
C THR A 78 -19.80 11.52 4.88
N LEU A 79 -20.78 11.27 3.99
CA LEU A 79 -21.38 12.27 3.11
C LEU A 79 -22.39 13.19 3.81
N SER A 80 -22.80 12.85 5.03
CA SER A 80 -23.63 13.69 5.91
C SER A 80 -22.81 14.33 7.05
N SER A 81 -21.48 14.29 6.97
CA SER A 81 -20.62 14.85 8.03
C SER A 81 -20.72 16.38 8.08
N LYS A 82 -20.54 16.94 9.29
CA LYS A 82 -20.54 18.39 9.52
C LYS A 82 -19.40 19.13 8.79
N ASN A 83 -18.35 18.41 8.37
CA ASN A 83 -17.23 18.94 7.58
C ASN A 83 -17.25 18.34 6.16
N ILE A 84 -18.35 18.57 5.47
CA ILE A 84 -18.58 17.98 4.14
C ILE A 84 -17.60 18.54 3.09
N ASP A 85 -17.16 19.78 3.22
CA ASP A 85 -16.21 20.40 2.29
C ASP A 85 -14.82 19.75 2.32
N GLN A 86 -14.29 19.47 3.51
CA GLN A 86 -13.04 18.70 3.63
C GLN A 86 -13.22 17.27 3.11
N THR A 87 -14.39 16.66 3.38
CA THR A 87 -14.72 15.33 2.87
C THR A 87 -14.71 15.31 1.35
N TYR A 88 -15.37 16.27 0.70
CA TYR A 88 -15.37 16.41 -0.75
C TYR A 88 -13.98 16.68 -1.31
N SER A 89 -13.16 17.49 -0.66
CA SER A 89 -11.77 17.72 -1.06
C SER A 89 -10.94 16.42 -1.01
N ASN A 90 -11.10 15.61 0.03
CA ASN A 90 -10.42 14.33 0.15
C ASN A 90 -10.91 13.31 -0.90
N LEU A 91 -12.20 13.35 -1.27
CA LEU A 91 -12.74 12.52 -2.35
C LEU A 91 -12.24 12.97 -3.73
N ALA A 92 -12.17 14.29 -3.97
CA ALA A 92 -11.61 14.87 -5.19
C ALA A 92 -10.14 14.46 -5.39
N ALA A 93 -9.33 14.57 -4.33
CA ALA A 93 -7.94 14.13 -4.34
C ALA A 93 -7.78 12.64 -4.71
N LYS A 94 -8.67 11.77 -4.19
CA LYS A 94 -8.69 10.34 -4.55
C LYS A 94 -9.11 10.10 -6.00
N LEU A 95 -10.06 10.88 -6.50
CA LEU A 95 -10.54 10.78 -7.89
C LEU A 95 -9.43 11.19 -8.85
N ASN A 96 -8.78 12.33 -8.62
CA ASN A 96 -7.66 12.80 -9.46
C ASN A 96 -6.55 11.74 -9.55
N MET A 97 -6.14 11.16 -8.42
CA MET A 97 -5.13 10.10 -8.42
C MET A 97 -5.56 8.84 -9.18
N LYS A 98 -6.83 8.45 -9.09
CA LYS A 98 -7.35 7.30 -9.86
C LYS A 98 -7.32 7.58 -11.36
N MET A 99 -7.50 8.83 -11.76
CA MET A 99 -7.34 9.27 -13.15
C MET A 99 -5.88 9.45 -13.58
N GLY A 100 -4.91 9.08 -12.73
CA GLY A 100 -3.49 9.25 -13.00
C GLY A 100 -2.95 10.66 -12.77
N GLY A 101 -3.77 11.59 -12.25
CA GLY A 101 -3.37 12.94 -11.92
C GLY A 101 -2.57 13.04 -10.61
N ILE A 102 -1.84 14.13 -10.47
CA ILE A 102 -0.99 14.43 -9.31
C ILE A 102 -1.59 15.64 -8.58
N ASN A 103 -1.84 15.50 -7.27
CA ASN A 103 -2.48 16.57 -6.48
C ASN A 103 -1.50 17.68 -6.06
N TYR A 104 -0.25 17.31 -5.80
CA TYR A 104 0.83 18.22 -5.38
C TYR A 104 2.17 17.51 -5.57
N HIS A 105 3.27 18.26 -5.51
CA HIS A 105 4.62 17.71 -5.61
C HIS A 105 5.43 17.96 -4.34
N VAL A 106 6.29 16.99 -4.01
CA VAL A 106 7.40 17.22 -3.09
C VAL A 106 8.43 18.14 -3.76
N SER A 107 9.08 19.01 -2.99
CA SER A 107 10.06 19.97 -3.52
C SER A 107 11.16 19.28 -4.33
N PRO A 108 11.29 19.57 -5.64
CA PRO A 108 12.33 18.98 -6.48
C PRO A 108 13.75 19.35 -6.02
N THR A 109 13.92 20.56 -5.47
CA THR A 109 15.19 21.04 -4.92
C THR A 109 15.62 20.22 -3.71
N LYS A 110 14.71 19.96 -2.76
CA LYS A 110 15.02 19.11 -1.60
C LYS A 110 15.33 17.68 -2.00
N LEU A 111 14.55 17.10 -2.91
CA LEU A 111 14.83 15.77 -3.44
C LEU A 111 16.20 15.71 -4.14
N GLY A 112 16.57 16.75 -4.90
CA GLY A 112 17.88 16.86 -5.55
C GLY A 112 19.04 17.00 -4.57
N ALA A 113 18.85 17.72 -3.45
CA ALA A 113 19.86 17.84 -2.40
C ALA A 113 20.14 16.50 -1.71
N VAL A 114 19.09 15.71 -1.46
CA VAL A 114 19.17 14.44 -0.73
C VAL A 114 19.67 13.28 -1.61
N LEU A 115 19.17 13.17 -2.84
CA LEU A 115 19.52 12.07 -3.75
C LEU A 115 20.70 12.41 -4.68
N GLY A 116 21.03 13.69 -4.85
CA GLY A 116 21.85 14.19 -5.94
C GLY A 116 21.03 14.41 -7.21
N ALA A 117 21.18 15.57 -7.87
CA ALA A 117 20.37 15.95 -9.03
C ALA A 117 20.39 14.91 -10.17
N ASP A 118 21.58 14.42 -10.53
CA ASP A 118 21.75 13.45 -11.63
C ASP A 118 21.36 12.03 -11.26
N ARG A 119 21.43 11.68 -9.97
CA ARG A 119 21.03 10.35 -9.50
C ARG A 119 19.52 10.27 -9.35
N LYS A 120 18.87 11.35 -8.88
CA LYS A 120 17.42 11.45 -8.71
C LYS A 120 16.64 11.00 -9.94
N THR A 121 17.07 11.39 -11.14
CA THR A 121 16.42 11.05 -12.42
C THR A 121 16.58 9.58 -12.81
N ARG A 122 17.44 8.83 -12.11
CA ARG A 122 17.75 7.41 -12.31
C ARG A 122 17.47 6.56 -11.07
N THR A 123 16.76 7.11 -10.09
CA THR A 123 16.38 6.41 -8.85
C THR A 123 14.94 5.96 -8.92
N ILE A 124 14.67 4.67 -8.80
CA ILE A 124 13.32 4.16 -8.53
C ILE A 124 13.11 4.01 -7.02
N ILE A 125 11.94 4.37 -6.51
CA ILE A 125 11.56 4.12 -5.12
C ILE A 125 10.50 3.03 -5.08
N LEU A 126 10.80 1.98 -4.33
CA LEU A 126 9.92 0.84 -4.12
C LEU A 126 9.44 0.78 -2.66
N GLY A 127 8.23 0.27 -2.47
CA GLY A 127 7.67 -0.03 -1.15
C GLY A 127 7.07 -1.42 -1.13
N ALA A 128 7.29 -2.19 -0.07
CA ALA A 128 6.76 -3.54 0.06
C ALA A 128 6.20 -3.82 1.45
N ASP A 129 5.07 -4.52 1.49
CA ASP A 129 4.41 -4.98 2.71
C ASP A 129 3.95 -6.43 2.55
N VAL A 130 3.89 -7.14 3.67
CA VAL A 130 3.27 -8.46 3.77
C VAL A 130 2.21 -8.39 4.85
N THR A 131 1.01 -8.83 4.49
CA THR A 131 -0.11 -8.80 5.40
C THR A 131 -0.62 -10.23 5.65
N HIS A 132 -0.68 -10.60 6.92
CA HIS A 132 -1.07 -11.94 7.36
C HIS A 132 -2.57 -12.08 7.67
N PRO A 133 -3.08 -13.32 7.68
CA PRO A 133 -4.40 -13.64 8.25
C PRO A 133 -4.50 -13.17 9.71
N GLY A 134 -5.66 -12.61 10.10
CA GLY A 134 -5.93 -12.26 11.49
C GLY A 134 -6.25 -13.49 12.35
N ALA A 135 -6.26 -13.35 13.67
CA ALA A 135 -6.70 -14.40 14.58
C ALA A 135 -8.12 -14.89 14.24
N GLY A 136 -8.34 -16.20 14.22
CA GLY A 136 -9.62 -16.81 13.87
C GLY A 136 -9.93 -16.86 12.36
N SER A 137 -8.99 -16.48 11.51
CA SER A 137 -9.12 -16.64 10.05
C SER A 137 -9.19 -18.12 9.65
N LYS A 138 -9.74 -18.38 8.46
CA LYS A 138 -9.77 -19.71 7.85
C LYS A 138 -8.36 -20.31 7.80
N LEU A 139 -8.23 -21.58 8.19
CA LEU A 139 -6.94 -22.27 8.18
C LEU A 139 -6.40 -22.35 6.75
N GLY A 140 -5.09 -22.17 6.59
CA GLY A 140 -4.44 -22.09 5.29
C GLY A 140 -4.67 -20.77 4.54
N MET A 141 -5.30 -19.76 5.14
CA MET A 141 -5.43 -18.44 4.52
C MET A 141 -4.04 -17.91 4.13
N PRO A 142 -3.85 -17.47 2.87
CA PRO A 142 -2.57 -17.01 2.39
C PRO A 142 -2.19 -15.66 3.01
N SER A 143 -0.89 -15.37 2.99
CA SER A 143 -0.39 -14.00 3.18
C SER A 143 -0.51 -13.26 1.86
N ILE A 144 -0.80 -11.96 1.93
CA ILE A 144 -0.85 -11.09 0.76
C ILE A 144 0.42 -10.26 0.74
N VAL A 145 1.19 -10.38 -0.33
CA VAL A 145 2.37 -9.55 -0.58
C VAL A 145 2.01 -8.49 -1.59
N CYS A 146 2.43 -7.26 -1.32
CA CYS A 146 2.31 -6.17 -2.27
C CYS A 146 3.63 -5.43 -2.41
N LEU A 147 3.91 -5.01 -3.64
CA LEU A 147 5.04 -4.15 -3.97
C LEU A 147 4.54 -3.01 -4.86
N VAL A 148 4.89 -1.79 -4.49
CA VAL A 148 4.61 -0.59 -5.28
C VAL A 148 5.92 0.00 -5.77
N GLY A 149 5.89 0.64 -6.95
CA GLY A 149 7.07 1.32 -7.49
C GLY A 149 6.71 2.66 -8.11
N SER A 150 7.51 3.68 -7.82
CA SER A 150 7.40 4.97 -8.49
C SER A 150 7.64 4.80 -10.00
N VAL A 151 6.97 5.59 -10.83
CA VAL A 151 7.18 5.55 -12.30
C VAL A 151 8.07 6.67 -12.82
N ASP A 152 8.38 7.67 -12.01
CA ASP A 152 9.23 8.81 -12.40
C ASP A 152 9.94 9.44 -11.20
N ALA A 153 10.83 10.38 -11.49
CA ALA A 153 11.63 11.13 -10.52
C ALA A 153 10.85 12.21 -9.75
N SER A 154 9.52 12.35 -9.97
CA SER A 154 8.66 13.15 -9.09
C SER A 154 8.27 12.38 -7.83
N PHE A 155 8.32 11.05 -7.89
CA PHE A 155 7.95 10.13 -6.80
C PHE A 155 6.52 10.36 -6.29
N MET A 156 5.60 10.80 -7.16
CA MET A 156 4.19 11.05 -6.81
C MET A 156 3.21 10.01 -7.38
N LYS A 157 3.59 9.27 -8.42
CA LYS A 157 2.78 8.21 -9.05
C LYS A 157 3.43 6.85 -8.85
N TYR A 158 2.64 5.88 -8.39
CA TYR A 158 3.08 4.52 -8.12
C TYR A 158 2.11 3.54 -8.74
N LEU A 159 2.65 2.50 -9.36
CA LEU A 159 1.88 1.34 -9.78
C LEU A 159 2.02 0.22 -8.75
N GLY A 160 1.02 -0.65 -8.62
CA GLY A 160 1.02 -1.78 -7.68
C GLY A 160 1.19 -3.18 -8.31
N SER A 161 1.81 -4.10 -7.56
CA SER A 161 1.85 -5.53 -7.85
C SER A 161 1.43 -6.32 -6.61
N MET A 162 0.70 -7.43 -6.78
CA MET A 162 0.16 -8.23 -5.66
C MET A 162 0.32 -9.72 -5.90
N ARG A 163 0.74 -10.46 -4.87
CA ARG A 163 0.88 -11.93 -4.88
C ARG A 163 0.29 -12.57 -3.62
N LEU A 164 -0.12 -13.83 -3.74
CA LEU A 164 -0.47 -14.67 -2.59
C LEU A 164 0.65 -15.66 -2.33
N GLN A 165 1.07 -15.76 -1.08
CA GLN A 165 2.04 -16.75 -0.63
C GLN A 165 1.53 -17.50 0.59
N ALA A 166 2.29 -18.48 1.06
CA ALA A 166 1.89 -19.24 2.23
C ALA A 166 1.63 -18.35 3.48
N GLY A 167 0.59 -18.72 4.23
CA GLY A 167 0.09 -17.95 5.37
C GLY A 167 1.09 -17.86 6.54
N GLY A 168 1.36 -16.64 7.01
CA GLY A 168 2.20 -16.37 8.19
C GLY A 168 3.71 -16.33 7.92
N GLN A 169 4.12 -16.13 6.67
CA GLN A 169 5.53 -15.93 6.31
C GLN A 169 5.80 -14.44 6.03
N GLU A 170 6.59 -13.79 6.88
CA GLU A 170 6.99 -12.38 6.69
C GLU A 170 7.97 -12.20 5.51
N HIS A 171 8.79 -13.22 5.23
CA HIS A 171 9.69 -13.22 4.09
C HIS A 171 8.88 -13.28 2.79
N ILE A 172 9.16 -12.36 1.87
CA ILE A 172 8.54 -12.36 0.53
C ILE A 172 9.21 -13.45 -0.30
N GLU A 173 8.45 -14.45 -0.78
CA GLU A 173 9.02 -15.52 -1.59
C GLU A 173 9.79 -14.96 -2.81
N ASN A 174 10.99 -15.46 -3.04
CA ASN A 174 11.91 -14.91 -4.05
C ASN A 174 11.27 -14.79 -5.45
N CYS A 175 10.47 -15.77 -5.88
CA CYS A 175 9.79 -15.71 -7.18
C CYS A 175 8.78 -14.54 -7.27
N HIS A 176 8.13 -14.21 -6.15
CA HIS A 176 7.21 -13.08 -6.07
C HIS A 176 7.98 -11.77 -6.09
N MET A 177 9.04 -11.62 -5.27
CA MET A 177 9.89 -10.42 -5.29
C MET A 177 10.45 -10.17 -6.69
N GLU A 178 11.04 -11.20 -7.32
CA GLU A 178 11.59 -11.12 -8.67
C GLU A 178 10.55 -10.63 -9.68
N SER A 179 9.37 -11.27 -9.72
CA SER A 179 8.31 -10.91 -10.68
C SER A 179 7.74 -9.50 -10.46
N MET A 180 7.55 -9.09 -9.20
CA MET A 180 6.98 -7.76 -8.91
C MET A 180 8.01 -6.66 -9.20
N VAL A 181 9.28 -6.87 -8.87
CA VAL A 181 10.36 -5.92 -9.21
C VAL A 181 10.51 -5.80 -10.72
N GLU A 182 10.48 -6.93 -11.44
CA GLU A 182 10.49 -6.94 -12.90
C GLU A 182 9.36 -6.05 -13.47
N GLU A 183 8.12 -6.24 -13.02
CA GLU A 183 6.98 -5.44 -13.43
C GLU A 183 7.17 -3.93 -13.13
N ARG A 184 7.74 -3.56 -11.98
CA ARG A 184 7.95 -2.14 -11.62
C ARG A 184 9.10 -1.50 -12.39
N VAL A 185 10.17 -2.23 -12.62
CA VAL A 185 11.32 -1.76 -13.40
C VAL A 185 10.94 -1.56 -14.87
N ARG A 186 10.12 -2.45 -15.44
CA ARG A 186 9.55 -2.26 -16.79
C ARG A 186 8.66 -1.02 -16.88
N ALA A 187 7.76 -0.82 -15.91
CA ALA A 187 6.93 0.38 -15.86
C ALA A 187 7.74 1.68 -15.73
N TRP A 188 8.82 1.67 -14.94
CA TRP A 188 9.77 2.78 -14.89
C TRP A 188 10.40 3.01 -16.26
N LYS A 189 10.93 1.97 -16.89
CA LYS A 189 11.59 2.06 -18.19
C LYS A 189 10.68 2.69 -19.26
N GLU A 190 9.44 2.22 -19.34
CA GLU A 190 8.42 2.72 -20.27
C GLU A 190 8.16 4.22 -20.07
N ASN A 191 8.11 4.67 -18.82
CA ASN A 191 7.84 6.06 -18.48
C ASN A 191 9.09 6.98 -18.54
N ASN A 192 10.30 6.41 -18.64
CA ASN A 192 11.57 7.15 -18.61
C ASN A 192 12.40 6.88 -19.88
N GLN A 193 11.80 7.08 -21.06
CA GLN A 193 12.50 7.07 -22.36
C GLN A 193 13.25 5.76 -22.64
N ASN A 194 12.70 4.63 -22.20
CA ASN A 194 13.31 3.31 -22.32
C ASN A 194 14.65 3.14 -21.56
N THR A 195 14.91 3.97 -20.55
CA THR A 195 16.10 3.86 -19.69
C THR A 195 15.79 3.16 -18.37
N PHE A 196 16.70 2.27 -17.95
CA PHE A 196 16.58 1.59 -16.66
C PHE A 196 17.06 2.48 -15.52
N PRO A 197 16.50 2.34 -14.30
CA PRO A 197 17.06 3.01 -13.14
C PRO A 197 18.43 2.40 -12.81
N THR A 198 19.33 3.22 -12.29
CA THR A 198 20.67 2.81 -11.80
C THR A 198 20.73 2.81 -10.27
N SER A 199 19.69 3.32 -9.61
CA SER A 199 19.60 3.35 -8.15
C SER A 199 18.19 2.97 -7.71
N LEU A 200 18.09 2.30 -6.56
CA LEU A 200 16.84 1.81 -6.01
C LEU A 200 16.80 2.05 -4.50
N VAL A 201 15.76 2.74 -4.03
CA VAL A 201 15.46 2.86 -2.60
C VAL A 201 14.29 1.94 -2.29
N PHE A 202 14.48 1.00 -1.35
CA PHE A 202 13.48 0.00 -0.99
C PHE A 202 12.99 0.22 0.44
N TYR A 203 11.71 0.53 0.61
CA TYR A 203 11.06 0.61 1.93
C TYR A 203 10.28 -0.67 2.22
N ARG A 204 10.70 -1.45 3.23
CA ARG A 204 10.09 -2.71 3.64
C ARG A 204 9.36 -2.57 4.99
N ASP A 205 8.05 -2.80 5.05
CA ASP A 205 7.24 -2.73 6.28
C ASP A 205 6.82 -4.12 6.79
N GLY A 206 6.72 -4.31 8.10
CA GLY A 206 6.24 -5.58 8.69
C GLY A 206 7.32 -6.61 9.00
N VAL A 207 8.60 -6.25 8.91
CA VAL A 207 9.72 -7.15 9.26
C VAL A 207 10.21 -6.85 10.68
N SER A 208 10.44 -7.91 11.46
CA SER A 208 11.05 -7.81 12.79
C SER A 208 12.59 -7.91 12.72
N GLU A 209 13.29 -7.38 13.72
CA GLU A 209 14.76 -7.34 13.75
C GLU A 209 15.43 -8.71 13.55
N SER A 210 14.84 -9.77 14.09
CA SER A 210 15.34 -11.15 13.95
C SER A 210 15.31 -11.68 12.51
N GLN A 211 14.70 -10.96 11.58
CA GLN A 211 14.55 -11.34 10.17
C GLN A 211 15.40 -10.46 9.24
N PHE A 212 16.13 -9.46 9.77
CA PHE A 212 16.86 -8.49 8.94
C PHE A 212 17.92 -9.15 8.06
N GLU A 213 18.73 -10.04 8.62
CA GLU A 213 19.78 -10.76 7.88
C GLU A 213 19.19 -11.56 6.72
N ARG A 214 18.14 -12.33 7.00
CA ARG A 214 17.43 -13.10 5.97
C ARG A 214 16.84 -12.22 4.87
N CYS A 215 16.22 -11.09 5.22
CA CYS A 215 15.71 -10.15 4.22
C CYS A 215 16.85 -9.59 3.36
N LEU A 216 17.98 -9.24 3.97
CA LEU A 216 19.12 -8.70 3.25
C LEU A 216 19.70 -9.72 2.27
N GLU A 217 19.89 -10.97 2.70
CA GLU A 217 20.46 -12.04 1.88
C GLU A 217 19.51 -12.54 0.78
N GLU A 218 18.24 -12.77 1.09
CA GLU A 218 17.30 -13.37 0.13
C GLU A 218 16.61 -12.31 -0.74
N GLU A 219 16.03 -11.25 -0.14
CA GLU A 219 15.22 -10.29 -0.88
C GLU A 219 16.07 -9.38 -1.77
N THR A 220 17.27 -8.97 -1.34
CA THR A 220 18.18 -8.15 -2.18
C THR A 220 18.62 -8.92 -3.43
N ILE A 221 18.93 -10.21 -3.29
CA ILE A 221 19.26 -11.08 -4.43
C ILE A 221 18.05 -11.19 -5.37
N ALA A 222 16.84 -11.37 -4.83
CA ALA A 222 15.62 -11.43 -5.62
C ALA A 222 15.30 -10.11 -6.34
N ILE A 223 15.54 -8.95 -5.70
CA ILE A 223 15.41 -7.62 -6.32
C ILE A 223 16.36 -7.51 -7.53
N ARG A 224 17.63 -7.89 -7.37
CA ARG A 224 18.62 -7.86 -8.47
C ARG A 224 18.26 -8.78 -9.61
N LYS A 225 17.76 -9.98 -9.31
CA LYS A 225 17.25 -10.93 -10.31
C LYS A 225 16.05 -10.37 -11.07
N GLY A 226 15.08 -9.76 -10.37
CA GLY A 226 13.93 -9.07 -11.00
C GLY A 226 14.36 -7.93 -11.92
N TYR A 227 15.32 -7.11 -11.49
CA TYR A 227 15.93 -6.06 -12.31
C TYR A 227 16.60 -6.61 -13.58
N THR A 228 17.35 -7.70 -13.44
CA THR A 228 18.02 -8.38 -14.57
C THR A 228 16.99 -8.96 -15.55
N LYS A 229 15.92 -9.60 -15.04
CA LYS A 229 14.82 -10.14 -15.86
C LYS A 229 14.09 -9.04 -16.64
N ALA A 230 13.95 -7.85 -16.08
CA ALA A 230 13.41 -6.69 -16.79
C ALA A 230 14.33 -6.21 -17.93
N GLY A 231 15.58 -6.68 -18.00
CA GLY A 231 16.57 -6.31 -19.00
C GLY A 231 17.56 -5.24 -18.55
N GLY A 232 17.63 -4.92 -17.25
CA GLY A 232 18.66 -4.05 -16.69
C GLY A 232 20.03 -4.73 -16.74
N THR A 233 21.05 -4.02 -17.25
CA THR A 233 22.37 -4.59 -17.59
C THR A 233 23.56 -3.95 -16.87
N GLY A 234 23.31 -3.15 -15.83
CA GLY A 234 24.36 -2.51 -15.02
C GLY A 234 24.22 -2.75 -13.52
N ASP A 235 25.18 -2.23 -12.75
CA ASP A 235 25.15 -2.28 -11.29
C ASP A 235 24.04 -1.38 -10.74
N LEU A 236 23.00 -2.01 -10.21
CA LEU A 236 21.93 -1.34 -9.49
C LEU A 236 22.40 -1.06 -8.05
N SER A 237 22.56 0.20 -7.67
CA SER A 237 22.85 0.55 -6.26
C SER A 237 21.56 0.53 -5.44
N ILE A 238 21.51 -0.29 -4.40
CA ILE A 238 20.33 -0.47 -3.55
C ILE A 238 20.54 0.20 -2.18
N THR A 239 19.57 1.00 -1.74
CA THR A 239 19.42 1.40 -0.34
C THR A 239 18.20 0.69 0.23
N TYR A 240 18.44 -0.24 1.17
CA TYR A 240 17.40 -1.08 1.77
C TYR A 240 17.04 -0.55 3.16
N ILE A 241 15.77 -0.16 3.33
CA ILE A 241 15.27 0.48 4.55
C ILE A 241 14.09 -0.32 5.09
N VAL A 242 14.21 -0.85 6.31
CA VAL A 242 13.07 -1.43 7.04
C VAL A 242 12.34 -0.35 7.83
N VAL A 243 11.02 -0.36 7.78
CA VAL A 243 10.13 0.58 8.47
C VAL A 243 9.35 -0.14 9.57
N GLY A 244 9.67 0.16 10.82
CA GLY A 244 8.97 -0.33 12.01
C GLY A 244 7.92 0.67 12.49
N LYS A 245 6.63 0.41 12.21
CA LYS A 245 5.51 1.25 12.68
C LYS A 245 4.87 0.80 14.01
N ARG A 246 5.22 -0.39 14.49
CA ARG A 246 4.67 -1.00 15.72
C ARG A 246 5.80 -1.32 16.70
N HIS A 247 6.01 -0.43 17.66
CA HIS A 247 6.99 -0.58 18.74
C HIS A 247 6.49 0.15 20.00
N ASN A 248 7.22 -0.03 21.10
CA ASN A 248 6.85 0.50 22.41
C ASN A 248 7.50 1.86 22.76
N THR A 249 8.49 2.30 21.98
CA THR A 249 9.16 3.60 22.16
C THR A 249 8.21 4.78 21.93
N ARG A 250 8.21 5.76 22.84
CA ARG A 250 7.43 7.01 22.73
C ARG A 250 8.32 8.20 23.04
N PHE A 251 8.09 9.31 22.35
CA PHE A 251 8.81 10.57 22.55
C PHE A 251 7.84 11.66 23.02
N TYR A 252 8.30 12.45 23.97
CA TYR A 252 7.49 13.48 24.63
C TYR A 252 8.19 14.83 24.55
N ALA A 253 7.42 15.89 24.28
CA ALA A 253 7.91 17.25 24.33
C ALA A 253 8.34 17.60 25.75
N ARG A 254 9.55 18.15 25.91
CA ARG A 254 10.02 18.69 27.19
C ARG A 254 9.55 20.12 27.40
N ARG A 255 9.31 20.85 26.31
CA ARG A 255 8.92 22.26 26.33
C ARG A 255 7.67 22.50 25.46
N PRO A 256 6.81 23.47 25.81
CA PRO A 256 5.62 23.80 25.03
C PRO A 256 5.89 24.18 23.56
N GLU A 257 7.05 24.73 23.24
CA GLU A 257 7.43 25.12 21.88
C GLU A 257 7.65 23.91 20.94
N ASP A 258 8.06 22.77 21.50
CA ASP A 258 8.33 21.54 20.75
C ASP A 258 7.05 20.81 20.33
N THR A 259 5.90 21.21 20.86
CA THR A 259 4.59 20.68 20.49
C THR A 259 3.87 21.58 19.50
N TYR A 260 2.98 21.02 18.70
CA TYR A 260 2.16 21.78 17.76
C TYR A 260 0.81 22.18 18.37
N THR A 261 0.36 23.35 17.94
CA THR A 261 -0.94 23.91 18.30
C THR A 261 -2.02 23.33 17.39
N GLU A 262 -3.09 22.82 17.99
CA GLU A 262 -4.29 22.43 17.26
C GLU A 262 -5.40 23.47 17.42
N GLU A 263 -6.16 23.67 16.35
CA GLU A 263 -7.33 24.55 16.37
C GLU A 263 -8.52 23.81 16.98
N LYS A 264 -9.09 24.40 18.02
CA LYS A 264 -10.40 23.99 18.50
C LYS A 264 -11.45 24.63 17.59
N ARG A 265 -12.22 23.81 16.90
CA ARG A 265 -13.29 24.25 15.99
C ARG A 265 -14.64 23.73 16.48
N GLU A 266 -15.65 24.59 16.41
CA GLU A 266 -17.05 24.25 16.74
C GLU A 266 -17.96 24.57 15.57
N TYR A 267 -19.07 23.84 15.46
CA TYR A 267 -20.07 24.09 14.44
C TYR A 267 -21.04 25.18 14.93
N ARG A 268 -21.03 26.35 14.28
CA ARG A 268 -21.92 27.48 14.58
C ARG A 268 -22.48 28.03 13.28
N ASN A 269 -23.78 28.32 13.25
CA ASN A 269 -24.48 28.93 12.10
C ASN A 269 -24.18 28.27 10.75
N GLY A 270 -24.17 26.94 10.70
CA GLY A 270 -23.98 26.20 9.44
C GLY A 270 -22.53 26.07 8.97
N SER A 271 -21.55 26.54 9.74
CA SER A 271 -20.13 26.48 9.38
C SER A 271 -19.24 26.09 10.57
N MET A 272 -18.04 25.60 10.27
CA MET A 272 -17.08 25.21 11.30
C MET A 272 -16.15 26.38 11.63
N VAL A 273 -16.36 26.97 12.80
CA VAL A 273 -15.70 28.21 13.24
C VAL A 273 -14.61 27.88 14.26
N LYS A 274 -13.45 28.55 14.14
CA LYS A 274 -12.39 28.47 15.13
C LYS A 274 -12.86 29.13 16.44
N VAL A 275 -12.83 28.38 17.53
CA VAL A 275 -13.23 28.85 18.87
C VAL A 275 -12.05 28.95 19.85
N GLY A 276 -10.87 28.47 19.44
CA GLY A 276 -9.66 28.58 20.22
C GLY A 276 -8.54 27.72 19.66
N THR A 277 -7.48 27.58 20.44
CA THR A 277 -6.33 26.73 20.14
C THR A 277 -5.84 26.05 21.42
N PHE A 278 -5.30 24.84 21.30
CA PHE A 278 -4.68 24.14 22.42
C PHE A 278 -3.41 23.41 21.98
N LEU A 279 -2.50 23.14 22.92
CA LEU A 279 -1.33 22.29 22.65
C LEU A 279 -1.76 20.83 22.76
N ASN A 280 -1.53 20.04 21.72
CA ASN A 280 -1.91 18.62 21.72
C ASN A 280 -0.97 17.79 22.63
N GLY A 281 0.26 18.26 22.87
CA GLY A 281 1.25 17.60 23.74
C GLY A 281 2.17 16.63 23.01
N ASN A 282 1.89 16.34 21.72
CA ASN A 282 2.79 15.61 20.84
C ASN A 282 3.85 16.53 20.22
N LEU A 283 5.02 15.96 19.90
CA LEU A 283 6.12 16.65 19.22
C LEU A 283 5.73 17.11 17.80
N ARG A 284 6.31 18.22 17.33
CA ARG A 284 6.11 18.68 15.95
C ARG A 284 6.61 17.65 14.92
N PRO A 285 5.97 17.54 13.75
CA PRO A 285 6.53 16.77 12.63
C PRO A 285 7.95 17.23 12.31
N GLY A 286 8.84 16.27 12.06
CA GLY A 286 10.26 16.51 11.80
C GLY A 286 11.19 16.15 12.95
N LEU A 287 10.68 15.67 14.09
CA LEU A 287 11.53 15.06 15.12
C LEU A 287 12.30 13.87 14.52
N LEU A 288 13.62 13.97 14.59
CA LEU A 288 14.57 12.91 14.30
C LEU A 288 15.29 12.53 15.60
N VAL A 289 15.28 11.25 15.94
CA VAL A 289 16.06 10.70 17.06
C VAL A 289 16.95 9.59 16.53
N ASP A 290 18.25 9.83 16.51
CA ASP A 290 19.23 8.98 15.83
C ASP A 290 20.40 8.55 16.76
N ASP A 291 20.24 8.75 18.07
CA ASP A 291 21.19 8.38 19.12
C ASP A 291 20.46 8.04 20.45
N VAL A 292 21.21 7.47 21.41
CA VAL A 292 20.84 7.10 22.80
C VAL A 292 19.85 5.95 22.92
N VAL A 293 18.72 6.02 22.20
CA VAL A 293 17.64 5.00 22.23
C VAL A 293 17.55 4.21 20.93
N THR A 294 18.48 4.46 20.01
CA THR A 294 18.71 3.66 18.81
C THR A 294 19.41 2.35 19.15
N LEU A 295 19.26 1.35 18.30
CA LEU A 295 19.85 0.03 18.53
C LEU A 295 21.33 0.00 18.09
N PRO A 296 22.20 -0.75 18.80
CA PRO A 296 23.52 -1.08 18.30
C PRO A 296 23.39 -2.06 17.11
N GLY A 297 24.21 -1.89 16.06
CA GLY A 297 24.18 -2.74 14.87
C GLY A 297 23.97 -1.92 13.59
N TYR A 298 22.83 -2.12 12.92
CA TYR A 298 22.46 -1.35 11.73
C TYR A 298 22.23 0.12 12.04
N GLU A 299 22.60 1.02 11.11
CA GLU A 299 22.21 2.44 11.25
C GLU A 299 20.69 2.55 11.32
N ASN A 300 20.19 3.22 12.35
CA ASN A 300 18.75 3.35 12.56
C ASN A 300 18.40 4.69 13.21
N PHE A 301 17.14 5.09 13.06
CA PHE A 301 16.61 6.33 13.62
C PHE A 301 15.09 6.25 13.79
N TYR A 302 14.55 7.04 14.72
CA TYR A 302 13.13 7.29 14.83
C TYR A 302 12.76 8.62 14.17
N LEU A 303 11.67 8.63 13.40
CA LEU A 303 11.17 9.82 12.72
C LEU A 303 9.68 10.03 13.01
N GLN A 304 9.33 11.19 13.55
CA GLN A 304 7.93 11.62 13.68
C GLN A 304 7.57 12.53 12.51
N SER A 305 6.99 11.98 11.46
CA SER A 305 6.66 12.72 10.23
C SER A 305 5.26 13.34 10.19
N HIS A 306 4.43 13.10 11.21
CA HIS A 306 3.00 13.44 11.18
C HIS A 306 2.54 14.15 12.46
N CYS A 307 1.44 14.91 12.34
CA CYS A 307 0.69 15.39 13.49
C CYS A 307 -0.25 14.27 13.96
N ALA A 308 -0.08 13.79 15.19
CA ALA A 308 -0.99 12.85 15.82
C ALA A 308 -2.30 13.54 16.24
N ILE A 309 -3.41 13.14 15.60
CA ILE A 309 -4.74 13.74 15.85
C ILE A 309 -5.30 13.30 17.21
N LYS A 310 -4.95 12.11 17.68
CA LYS A 310 -5.44 11.56 18.95
C LYS A 310 -4.42 10.66 19.60
N GLY A 311 -4.28 10.79 20.92
CA GLY A 311 -3.35 10.00 21.72
C GLY A 311 -1.90 10.39 21.47
N THR A 312 -0.97 9.58 21.96
CA THR A 312 0.47 9.80 21.77
C THR A 312 0.93 9.27 20.42
N ALA A 313 1.68 10.10 19.69
CA ALA A 313 2.28 9.77 18.41
C ALA A 313 3.21 8.56 18.53
N ARG A 314 3.30 7.80 17.44
CA ARG A 314 4.30 6.75 17.25
C ARG A 314 5.21 7.17 16.12
N SER A 315 6.44 7.55 16.46
CA SER A 315 7.49 7.88 15.51
C SER A 315 8.01 6.60 14.87
N ALA A 316 7.93 6.46 13.56
CA ALA A 316 8.34 5.24 12.89
C ALA A 316 9.85 5.01 13.05
N HIS A 317 10.25 3.75 13.24
CA HIS A 317 11.63 3.33 13.43
C HIS A 317 12.21 2.80 12.12
N TYR A 318 13.19 3.50 11.57
CA TYR A 318 13.81 3.15 10.29
C TYR A 318 15.15 2.48 10.55
N HIS A 319 15.40 1.36 9.88
CA HIS A 319 16.69 0.65 9.89
C HIS A 319 17.24 0.61 8.48
N ILE A 320 18.48 1.06 8.30
CA ILE A 320 19.22 1.01 7.05
C ILE A 320 20.00 -0.30 7.06
N LEU A 321 19.49 -1.30 6.34
CA LEU A 321 20.17 -2.61 6.26
C LEU A 321 21.33 -2.58 5.26
N THR A 322 21.23 -1.74 4.25
CA THR A 322 22.27 -1.52 3.24
C THR A 322 22.09 -0.15 2.60
N ASP A 323 23.20 0.54 2.33
CA ASP A 323 23.25 1.82 1.64
C ASP A 323 24.37 1.84 0.59
N GLU A 324 24.17 1.10 -0.50
CA GLU A 324 25.13 1.09 -1.62
C GLU A 324 25.18 2.43 -2.36
N MET A 325 24.11 3.23 -2.23
CA MET A 325 24.03 4.57 -2.80
C MET A 325 24.90 5.56 -2.00
N LYS A 326 25.34 5.21 -0.78
CA LYS A 326 26.11 6.06 0.12
C LYS A 326 25.39 7.38 0.41
N LEU A 327 24.08 7.31 0.65
CA LEU A 327 23.28 8.47 1.05
C LEU A 327 23.68 8.93 2.46
N GLY A 328 23.94 7.99 3.36
CA GLY A 328 24.17 8.22 4.78
C GLY A 328 22.89 8.45 5.56
N LYS A 329 22.92 8.14 6.87
CA LYS A 329 21.78 8.22 7.80
C LYS A 329 20.97 9.51 7.69
N GLN A 330 21.62 10.67 7.61
CA GLN A 330 20.96 11.98 7.55
C GLN A 330 20.11 12.15 6.28
N ASN A 331 20.67 11.83 5.10
CA ASN A 331 19.94 11.94 3.84
C ASN A 331 18.83 10.90 3.75
N VAL A 332 19.04 9.69 4.30
CA VAL A 332 17.97 8.68 4.37
C VAL A 332 16.82 9.15 5.25
N ALA A 333 17.11 9.79 6.39
CA ALA A 333 16.09 10.38 7.26
C ALA A 333 15.33 11.52 6.56
N GLU A 334 16.03 12.43 5.87
CA GLU A 334 15.39 13.50 5.12
C GLU A 334 14.57 12.98 3.94
N LEU A 335 15.08 11.98 3.19
CA LEU A 335 14.33 11.30 2.14
C LEU A 335 13.06 10.67 2.69
N SER A 336 13.17 9.97 3.82
CA SER A 336 12.03 9.32 4.49
C SER A 336 10.97 10.35 4.87
N MET A 337 11.39 11.50 5.40
CA MET A 337 10.50 12.62 5.70
C MET A 337 9.82 13.15 4.44
N LEU A 338 10.57 13.42 3.37
CA LEU A 338 10.01 13.86 2.08
C LEU A 338 9.00 12.85 1.52
N MET A 339 9.29 11.54 1.63
CA MET A 339 8.39 10.48 1.20
C MET A 339 7.13 10.39 2.07
N CYS A 340 7.15 10.79 3.34
CA CYS A 340 5.92 10.91 4.14
C CYS A 340 4.97 11.99 3.62
N TYR A 341 5.46 12.97 2.86
CA TYR A 341 4.63 13.97 2.17
C TYR A 341 4.28 13.58 0.74
N ALA A 342 4.81 12.48 0.21
CA ALA A 342 4.50 11.98 -1.13
C ALA A 342 3.20 11.13 -1.18
N PHE A 343 2.41 11.09 -0.11
CA PHE A 343 1.16 10.33 -0.05
C PHE A 343 -0.03 11.13 -0.59
N GLY A 344 -0.23 11.12 -1.90
CA GLY A 344 -1.18 11.98 -2.65
C GLY A 344 -2.64 12.04 -2.14
N ARG A 345 -3.06 11.18 -1.22
CA ARG A 345 -4.41 11.17 -0.63
C ARG A 345 -4.59 12.08 0.59
N ALA A 346 -3.51 12.68 1.12
CA ALA A 346 -3.55 13.55 2.30
C ALA A 346 -2.77 14.85 2.05
N THR A 347 -3.19 15.97 2.61
CA THR A 347 -2.45 17.26 2.51
C THR A 347 -1.49 17.50 3.68
N THR A 348 -1.14 16.44 4.39
CA THR A 348 -0.24 16.44 5.56
C THR A 348 0.65 15.20 5.50
N GLY A 349 1.79 15.25 6.18
CA GLY A 349 2.70 14.12 6.28
C GLY A 349 2.01 12.91 6.94
N VAL A 350 2.12 11.74 6.32
CA VAL A 350 1.69 10.47 6.93
C VAL A 350 2.73 9.95 7.91
N SER A 351 2.37 8.93 8.70
CA SER A 351 3.16 8.49 9.85
C SER A 351 4.44 7.71 9.52
N TYR A 352 4.63 7.31 8.26
CA TYR A 352 5.83 6.65 7.75
C TYR A 352 5.85 6.78 6.22
N ALA A 353 6.97 6.42 5.58
CA ALA A 353 7.24 6.72 4.18
C ALA A 353 6.12 6.20 3.26
N ALA A 354 5.64 7.07 2.34
CA ALA A 354 4.50 6.75 1.49
C ALA A 354 4.62 5.45 0.67
N PRO A 355 5.78 5.06 0.11
CA PRO A 355 5.91 3.79 -0.62
C PRO A 355 5.46 2.58 0.20
N ALA A 356 5.98 2.44 1.44
CA ALA A 356 5.56 1.39 2.36
C ALA A 356 4.06 1.52 2.72
N TYR A 357 3.59 2.75 2.96
CA TYR A 357 2.18 2.99 3.28
C TYR A 357 1.25 2.56 2.14
N MET A 358 1.65 2.82 0.88
CA MET A 358 0.88 2.43 -0.30
C MET A 358 0.86 0.91 -0.48
N ALA A 359 1.96 0.21 -0.19
CA ALA A 359 2.00 -1.25 -0.16
C ALA A 359 1.04 -1.84 0.90
N ASP A 360 1.05 -1.32 2.13
CA ASP A 360 0.10 -1.70 3.21
C ASP A 360 -1.35 -1.51 2.76
N ARG A 361 -1.67 -0.37 2.12
CA ARG A 361 -3.01 -0.12 1.59
C ARG A 361 -3.40 -1.04 0.43
N LEU A 362 -2.44 -1.45 -0.39
CA LEU A 362 -2.69 -2.42 -1.46
C LEU A 362 -2.94 -3.81 -0.87
N CYS A 363 -2.20 -4.21 0.17
CA CYS A 363 -2.45 -5.44 0.93
C CYS A 363 -3.85 -5.46 1.56
N GLU A 364 -4.27 -4.37 2.20
CA GLU A 364 -5.64 -4.21 2.71
C GLU A 364 -6.68 -4.34 1.59
N TYR A 365 -6.37 -3.83 0.39
CA TYR A 365 -7.23 -3.96 -0.78
C TYR A 365 -7.35 -5.42 -1.22
N GLY A 366 -6.23 -6.16 -1.25
CA GLY A 366 -6.20 -7.59 -1.56
C GLY A 366 -7.04 -8.44 -0.59
N ARG A 367 -7.13 -8.05 0.69
CA ARG A 367 -8.04 -8.72 1.64
C ARG A 367 -9.50 -8.63 1.23
N ALA A 368 -9.92 -7.52 0.60
CA ALA A 368 -11.27 -7.39 0.08
C ALA A 368 -11.53 -8.37 -1.08
N TYR A 369 -10.52 -8.68 -1.89
CA TYR A 369 -10.64 -9.70 -2.92
C TYR A 369 -10.86 -11.09 -2.33
N LEU A 370 -10.14 -11.48 -1.28
CA LEU A 370 -10.32 -12.81 -0.65
C LEU A 370 -11.62 -12.94 0.17
N ARG A 371 -12.36 -11.85 0.39
CA ARG A 371 -13.47 -11.80 1.34
C ARG A 371 -14.54 -12.88 1.14
N PRO A 372 -15.05 -13.18 -0.07
CA PRO A 372 -16.06 -14.22 -0.26
C PRO A 372 -15.56 -15.61 0.15
N TRP A 373 -14.30 -15.95 -0.16
CA TRP A 373 -13.68 -17.21 0.23
C TRP A 373 -13.36 -17.29 1.73
N MET A 374 -13.00 -16.17 2.36
CA MET A 374 -12.77 -16.10 3.80
C MET A 374 -14.04 -16.27 4.62
N LYS A 375 -15.16 -15.73 4.14
CA LYS A 375 -16.46 -15.78 4.83
C LYS A 375 -17.03 -17.20 4.85
N ASP A 376 -16.87 -17.92 3.75
CA ASP A 376 -17.31 -19.30 3.62
C ASP A 376 -16.20 -20.28 4.04
N LYS A 377 -16.35 -20.86 5.23
CA LYS A 377 -15.38 -21.80 5.80
C LYS A 377 -15.35 -23.14 5.05
N THR A 378 -16.40 -23.51 4.33
CA THR A 378 -16.48 -24.79 3.61
C THR A 378 -16.06 -24.67 2.14
N ARG A 379 -15.98 -23.45 1.60
CA ARG A 379 -15.54 -23.20 0.22
C ARG A 379 -14.11 -23.70 -0.04
N ALA A 380 -13.91 -24.51 -1.06
CA ALA A 380 -12.58 -24.93 -1.51
C ALA A 380 -11.76 -23.73 -2.05
N PRO A 381 -10.42 -23.80 -2.06
CA PRO A 381 -9.61 -24.87 -1.48
C PRO A 381 -9.60 -24.83 0.05
N LEU A 382 -9.55 -26.01 0.68
CA LEU A 382 -9.45 -26.18 2.12
C LEU A 382 -8.02 -26.60 2.49
N PHE A 383 -7.59 -26.17 3.68
CA PHE A 383 -6.36 -26.67 4.28
C PHE A 383 -6.60 -28.07 4.84
N ASN A 384 -5.79 -29.04 4.43
CA ASN A 384 -5.91 -30.41 4.89
C ASN A 384 -5.33 -30.58 6.30
N ASN A 385 -5.99 -31.36 7.15
CA ASN A 385 -5.35 -31.77 8.40
C ASN A 385 -4.22 -32.75 8.06
N LEU A 386 -3.00 -32.41 8.45
CA LEU A 386 -1.79 -33.19 8.17
C LEU A 386 -1.39 -34.09 9.35
N GLU A 387 -2.15 -34.09 10.44
CA GLU A 387 -1.93 -35.00 11.57
C GLU A 387 -2.09 -36.46 11.12
N LYS A 388 -1.06 -37.26 11.38
CA LYS A 388 -1.04 -38.70 11.09
C LYS A 388 -1.16 -39.48 12.41
N LYS A 389 -1.58 -40.74 12.34
CA LYS A 389 -1.52 -41.66 13.48
C LYS A 389 -0.45 -42.71 13.22
N ASP A 390 0.35 -43.03 14.22
CA ASP A 390 1.28 -44.17 14.16
C ASP A 390 0.52 -45.50 14.33
N THR A 391 1.26 -46.61 14.26
CA THR A 391 0.72 -47.98 14.44
C THR A 391 0.13 -48.23 15.83
N ASP A 392 0.54 -47.45 16.83
CA ASP A 392 0.08 -47.54 18.21
C ASP A 392 -1.07 -46.54 18.51
N GLY A 393 -1.51 -45.78 17.50
CA GLY A 393 -2.60 -44.81 17.58
C GLY A 393 -2.20 -43.43 18.10
N ASN A 394 -0.91 -43.16 18.34
CA ASN A 394 -0.43 -41.84 18.76
C ASN A 394 -0.44 -40.85 17.60
N ILE A 395 -0.72 -39.58 17.92
CA ILE A 395 -0.76 -38.50 16.93
C ILE A 395 0.67 -38.05 16.60
N ILE A 396 1.07 -38.24 15.34
CA ILE A 396 2.26 -37.64 14.76
C ILE A 396 1.89 -36.25 14.23
N LYS A 397 2.46 -35.22 14.85
CA LYS A 397 2.29 -33.83 14.41
C LYS A 397 3.09 -33.58 13.13
N PRO A 398 2.54 -32.85 12.15
CA PRO A 398 3.24 -32.50 10.93
C PRO A 398 4.42 -31.56 11.23
N THR A 399 5.47 -31.69 10.43
CA THR A 399 6.63 -30.80 10.47
C THR A 399 6.26 -29.38 10.02
N LYS A 400 7.10 -28.39 10.38
CA LYS A 400 6.91 -26.99 9.91
C LYS A 400 6.93 -26.90 8.38
N GLU A 401 7.74 -27.73 7.73
CA GLU A 401 7.86 -27.76 6.27
C GLU A 401 6.62 -28.36 5.60
N GLU A 402 6.07 -29.48 6.12
CA GLU A 402 4.82 -30.06 5.62
C GLU A 402 3.67 -29.04 5.72
N ILE A 403 3.52 -28.35 6.86
CA ILE A 403 2.51 -27.30 7.04
C ILE A 403 2.72 -26.17 6.03
N LEU A 404 3.97 -25.75 5.82
CA LEU A 404 4.30 -24.66 4.92
C LEU A 404 3.97 -25.02 3.46
N ASN A 405 4.31 -26.23 3.03
CA ASN A 405 4.02 -26.72 1.69
C ASN A 405 2.51 -26.83 1.43
N GLU A 406 1.74 -27.27 2.42
CA GLU A 406 0.28 -27.30 2.31
C GLU A 406 -0.32 -25.88 2.23
N LYS A 407 0.19 -24.92 3.01
CA LYS A 407 -0.21 -23.51 2.87
C LYS A 407 0.12 -22.96 1.48
N ARG A 408 1.27 -23.33 0.91
CA ARG A 408 1.66 -22.91 -0.44
C ARG A 408 0.74 -23.53 -1.50
N ARG A 409 0.35 -24.80 -1.34
CA ARG A 409 -0.66 -25.45 -2.20
C ARG A 409 -1.98 -24.69 -2.18
N VAL A 410 -2.50 -24.37 -0.99
CA VAL A 410 -3.75 -23.59 -0.85
C VAL A 410 -3.63 -22.22 -1.52
N ALA A 411 -2.52 -21.50 -1.33
CA ALA A 411 -2.29 -20.22 -2.00
C ALA A 411 -2.29 -20.36 -3.53
N HIS A 412 -1.63 -21.38 -4.07
CA HIS A 412 -1.61 -21.67 -5.51
C HIS A 412 -2.99 -22.01 -6.09
N GLU A 413 -3.79 -22.79 -5.38
CA GLU A 413 -5.16 -23.12 -5.82
C GLU A 413 -6.05 -21.88 -5.79
N ILE A 414 -5.90 -21.00 -4.79
CA ILE A 414 -6.66 -19.74 -4.72
C ILE A 414 -6.35 -18.84 -5.91
N VAL A 415 -5.07 -18.65 -6.28
CA VAL A 415 -4.73 -17.74 -7.39
C VAL A 415 -5.22 -18.25 -8.74
N ARG A 416 -5.45 -19.56 -8.89
CA ARG A 416 -5.98 -20.19 -10.11
C ARG A 416 -7.51 -20.23 -10.16
N ASP A 417 -8.18 -20.08 -9.02
CA ASP A 417 -9.63 -19.99 -8.95
C ASP A 417 -10.08 -18.57 -9.35
N GLN A 418 -10.62 -18.44 -10.57
CA GLN A 418 -11.08 -17.17 -11.11
C GLN A 418 -12.25 -16.57 -10.32
N ASP A 419 -13.05 -17.40 -9.63
CA ASP A 419 -14.12 -16.96 -8.76
C ASP A 419 -13.60 -16.48 -7.39
N ILE A 420 -12.32 -16.67 -7.07
CA ILE A 420 -11.69 -16.12 -5.86
C ILE A 420 -10.73 -14.99 -6.21
N TRP A 421 -9.77 -15.22 -7.10
CA TRP A 421 -8.69 -14.30 -7.42
C TRP A 421 -8.83 -13.58 -8.77
N GLY A 422 -9.97 -13.73 -9.44
CA GLY A 422 -10.26 -13.05 -10.69
C GLY A 422 -9.62 -13.71 -11.92
N PRO A 423 -10.07 -13.35 -13.13
CA PRO A 423 -9.65 -14.02 -14.36
C PRO A 423 -8.35 -13.46 -14.98
N ASN A 424 -7.81 -12.36 -14.42
CA ASN A 424 -6.68 -11.64 -15.03
C ASN A 424 -5.31 -12.13 -14.55
N TYR A 425 -5.28 -13.02 -13.55
CA TYR A 425 -4.06 -13.67 -13.10
C TYR A 425 -3.66 -14.77 -14.09
N ASP A 426 -2.48 -14.67 -14.66
CA ASP A 426 -1.97 -15.62 -15.65
C ASP A 426 -0.54 -16.05 -15.32
N ASP A 427 -0.39 -17.28 -14.82
CA ASP A 427 0.88 -17.93 -14.49
C ASP A 427 1.31 -18.97 -15.54
N LYS A 428 0.74 -18.93 -16.78
CA LYS A 428 1.05 -19.94 -17.80
C LYS A 428 2.53 -19.94 -18.19
N PRO A 429 3.21 -21.10 -18.11
CA PRO A 429 4.60 -21.24 -18.54
C PRO A 429 4.79 -20.81 -20.00
N GLY A 430 5.87 -20.09 -20.29
CA GLY A 430 6.24 -19.70 -21.66
C GLY A 430 5.61 -18.41 -22.20
N LYS A 431 4.68 -17.78 -21.47
CA LYS A 431 4.28 -16.40 -21.78
C LYS A 431 5.43 -15.44 -21.41
N ARG A 432 5.88 -14.64 -22.38
CA ARG A 432 6.98 -13.69 -22.22
C ARG A 432 6.70 -12.59 -21.19
N GLU A 433 5.41 -12.32 -20.94
CA GLU A 433 4.94 -11.30 -19.99
C GLU A 433 3.71 -11.86 -19.24
N ALA A 434 3.93 -12.88 -18.41
CA ALA A 434 2.90 -13.40 -17.53
C ALA A 434 2.42 -12.28 -16.59
N ARG A 435 1.14 -11.88 -16.70
CA ARG A 435 0.56 -10.83 -15.85
C ARG A 435 0.00 -11.48 -14.59
N LEU A 436 0.57 -11.13 -13.44
CA LEU A 436 0.29 -11.82 -12.18
C LEU A 436 -0.56 -10.97 -11.22
N ASN A 437 -1.17 -9.88 -11.71
CA ASN A 437 -2.13 -9.08 -10.95
C ASN A 437 -3.57 -9.56 -11.18
N PRO A 438 -4.44 -9.58 -10.16
CA PRO A 438 -5.81 -10.10 -10.29
C PRO A 438 -6.81 -9.11 -10.93
N TRP A 439 -6.53 -7.80 -10.89
CA TRP A 439 -7.36 -6.76 -11.52
C TRP A 439 -7.05 -6.58 -13.01
N ARG A 440 -7.84 -5.82 -13.78
CA ARG A 440 -7.56 -5.52 -15.20
C ARG A 440 -6.39 -4.56 -15.40
N GLN A 441 -5.66 -4.70 -16.51
CA GLN A 441 -4.43 -3.94 -16.80
C GLN A 441 -4.57 -2.41 -16.73
N ASN A 442 -5.73 -1.88 -17.13
CA ASN A 442 -6.00 -0.44 -17.09
C ASN A 442 -6.12 0.14 -15.65
N LEU A 443 -6.05 -0.70 -14.62
CA LEU A 443 -6.07 -0.32 -13.20
C LEU A 443 -4.72 -0.47 -12.49
N ASP A 444 -3.65 -0.83 -13.21
CA ASP A 444 -2.30 -1.04 -12.65
C ASP A 444 -1.70 0.20 -11.95
#